data_AF-R0MLU4-F1
#
_entry.id   AF-R0MLU4-F1
#
_cell.length_a   1.000
_cell.length_b   1.000
_cell.length_c   1.000
_cell.angle_alpha   90.00
_cell.angle_beta   90.00
_cell.angle_gamma   90.00
#
_symmetry.space_group_name_H-M   'P 1'
#
loop_
_entity.id
_entity.type
_entity.pdbx_description
1 polymer ?
#
loop_
_entity_poly.entity_id
_entity_poly.type
_entity_poly.pdbx_seq_one_letter_code
_entity_poly.pdbx_strand_id
1 'polypeptide(L)' 'MCFLNKKKLIDGGSGGYKGQSCYFDYKSECFDCLPKPVNKKYQVCTLRGVPTKF' A
#
# COMPACT_ATOMS: atom_id res chain seq x y z
N MET A 1 -10.16 -4.64 -10.83
CA MET A 1 -10.53 -4.73 -12.26
C MET A 1 -9.47 -5.43 -13.10
N CYS A 2 -8.19 -5.05 -13.03
CA CYS A 2 -7.15 -5.61 -13.91
C CYS A 2 -6.90 -7.12 -13.72
N PHE A 3 -6.97 -7.61 -12.48
CA PHE A 3 -6.87 -9.04 -12.14
C PHE A 3 -7.99 -9.88 -12.78
N LEU A 4 -9.25 -9.47 -12.58
CA LEU A 4 -10.44 -10.17 -13.09
C LEU A 4 -10.44 -10.27 -14.63
N ASN A 5 -9.94 -9.23 -15.29
CA ASN A 5 -9.88 -9.16 -16.76
C ASN A 5 -8.58 -9.73 -17.34
N LYS A 6 -7.71 -10.36 -16.52
CA LYS A 6 -6.40 -10.90 -16.92
C LYS A 6 -5.54 -9.89 -17.70
N LYS A 7 -5.67 -8.59 -17.39
CA LYS A 7 -4.95 -7.49 -18.06
C LYS A 7 -3.72 -7.12 -17.27
N LYS A 8 -2.52 -7.31 -17.84
CA LYS A 8 -1.23 -6.97 -17.23
C LYS A 8 -1.29 -5.62 -16.52
N LEU A 9 -0.85 -5.59 -15.27
CA LEU A 9 -0.86 -4.39 -14.45
C LEU A 9 0.59 -3.96 -14.20
N ILE A 10 0.88 -2.70 -14.46
CA ILE A 10 2.09 -2.03 -14.03
C ILE A 10 1.66 -1.05 -12.95
N ASP A 11 2.12 -1.28 -11.73
CA ASP A 11 1.89 -0.37 -10.60
C ASP A 11 3.16 0.46 -10.37
N GLY A 12 2.97 1.71 -9.97
CA GLY A 12 4.07 2.63 -9.70
C GLY A 12 3.71 3.58 -8.56
N GLY A 13 4.66 3.83 -7.68
CA GLY A 13 4.51 4.73 -6.56
C GLY A 13 5.75 5.61 -6.37
N SER A 14 5.55 6.80 -5.82
CA SER A 14 6.63 7.73 -5.47
C SER A 14 6.39 8.33 -4.08
N GLY A 15 7.48 8.69 -3.41
CA GLY A 15 7.51 9.27 -2.08
C GLY A 15 8.77 10.10 -1.89
N GLY A 16 8.68 11.40 -2.17
CA GLY A 16 9.84 12.29 -2.21
C GLY A 16 10.85 11.84 -3.27
N TYR A 17 12.09 11.58 -2.85
CA TYR A 17 13.16 11.10 -3.74
C TYR A 17 13.13 9.59 -4.02
N LYS A 18 12.21 8.84 -3.41
CA LYS A 18 12.08 7.40 -3.61
C LYS A 18 10.91 7.12 -4.53
N GLY A 19 11.04 6.07 -5.36
CA GLY A 19 9.95 5.53 -6.14
C GLY A 19 10.13 4.04 -6.37
N GLN A 20 9.05 3.40 -6.78
CA GLN A 20 9.01 1.98 -7.09
C GLN A 20 8.12 1.73 -8.30
N SER A 21 8.42 0.68 -9.05
CA SER A 21 7.56 0.13 -10.09
C SER A 21 7.48 -1.39 -9.95
N CYS A 22 6.29 -1.95 -10.15
CA CYS A 22 6.01 -3.38 -10.04
C CYS A 22 5.19 -3.85 -11.23
N TYR A 23 5.58 -4.99 -11.82
CA TYR A 23 4.88 -5.61 -12.94
C TYR A 23 4.15 -6.86 -12.48
N PHE A 24 2.85 -6.95 -12.76
CA PHE A 24 1.99 -8.07 -12.39
C PHE A 24 1.44 -8.78 -13.63
N ASP A 25 1.83 -10.06 -13.80
CA ASP A 25 1.36 -10.97 -14.87
C ASP A 25 0.28 -11.96 -14.39
N TYR A 26 -0.17 -11.84 -13.13
CA TYR A 26 -1.19 -12.69 -12.48
C TYR A 26 -0.91 -14.21 -12.45
N LYS A 27 0.31 -14.63 -12.76
CA LYS A 27 0.75 -16.03 -12.64
C LYS A 27 1.29 -16.38 -11.25
N SER A 28 1.91 -15.43 -10.58
CA SER A 28 2.60 -15.65 -9.30
C SER A 28 2.27 -14.61 -8.23
N GLU A 29 2.02 -13.35 -8.61
CA GLU A 29 1.91 -12.24 -7.67
C GLU A 29 0.78 -11.29 -8.06
N CYS A 30 0.08 -10.77 -7.05
CA CYS A 30 -1.01 -9.81 -7.20
C CYS A 30 -0.75 -8.57 -6.35
N PHE A 31 -1.26 -7.41 -6.77
CA PHE A 31 -1.05 -6.15 -6.07
C PHE A 31 -1.51 -6.17 -4.60
N ASP A 32 -2.59 -6.88 -4.29
CA ASP A 32 -3.10 -7.03 -2.91
C ASP A 32 -2.46 -8.20 -2.14
N CYS A 33 -1.71 -9.06 -2.81
CA CYS A 33 -0.98 -10.16 -2.19
C CYS A 33 0.26 -9.65 -1.45
N LEU A 34 0.82 -8.53 -1.92
CA LEU A 34 1.98 -7.91 -1.32
C LEU A 34 1.59 -7.10 -0.08
N PRO A 35 2.30 -7.26 1.04
CA PRO A 35 2.02 -6.50 2.25
C PRO A 35 2.29 -5.02 2.03
N LYS A 36 1.24 -4.21 2.07
CA LYS A 36 1.34 -2.75 1.99
C LYS A 36 1.63 -2.17 3.38
N PRO A 37 2.40 -1.07 3.47
CA PRO A 37 2.61 -0.41 4.75
C PRO A 37 1.26 0.01 5.31
N VAL A 38 0.91 -0.53 6.48
CA VAL A 38 -0.35 -0.21 7.16
C VAL A 38 -0.24 1.22 7.68
N ASN A 39 -1.25 2.04 7.41
CA ASN A 39 -1.34 3.38 7.98
C ASN A 39 -1.24 3.29 9.51
N LYS A 40 -0.47 4.21 10.12
CA LYS A 40 -0.34 4.28 11.58
C LYS A 40 -1.74 4.44 12.20
N LYS A 41 -2.19 3.42 12.92
CA LYS A 41 -3.45 3.44 13.66
C LYS A 41 -3.17 3.99 15.06
N TYR A 42 -3.71 5.16 15.36
CA TYR A 42 -3.70 5.70 16.71
C TYR A 42 -5.00 5.33 17.41
N GLN A 43 -4.93 4.89 18.66
CA GLN A 43 -6.13 4.62 19.45
C GLN A 43 -6.85 5.95 19.74
N VAL A 44 -8.18 5.90 19.82
CA VAL A 44 -9.01 7.09 20.09
C VAL A 44 -8.59 7.75 21.41
N CYS A 45 -8.25 6.95 22.42
CA CYS A 45 -7.75 7.45 23.71
C CYS A 45 -6.39 8.16 23.59
N THR A 46 -5.51 7.74 22.67
CA THR A 46 -4.22 8.42 22.42
C THR A 46 -4.42 9.73 21.66
N LEU A 47 -5.39 9.78 20.74
CA LEU A 47 -5.71 11.00 20.00
C LEU A 47 -6.43 12.05 20.85
N ARG A 48 -7.34 11.63 21.75
CA ARG A 48 -8.20 12.52 22.56
C ARG A 48 -7.70 12.77 23.98
N GLY A 49 -6.87 11.87 24.53
CA GLY A 49 -6.39 11.93 25.90
C GLY A 49 -5.09 12.72 26.02
N VAL A 50 -3.97 12.09 25.66
CA VAL A 50 -2.65 12.70 25.70
C VAL A 50 -1.87 12.28 24.44
N PRO A 51 -1.64 13.19 23.48
CA PRO A 51 -0.83 12.88 22.30
C PRO A 51 0.60 12.61 22.76
N THR A 52 1.09 11.39 22.53
CA THR A 52 2.44 10.96 22.95
C THR A 52 3.51 11.31 21.93
N LYS A 53 3.13 11.60 20.67
CA LYS A 53 4.01 12.11 19.61
C LYS A 53 3.22 13.08 18.72
N PHE A 54 3.80 14.26 18.51
CA PHE A 54 3.48 15.15 17.39
C PHE A 54 4.28 14.71 16.16
#